data_AF-A0A929VKZ9-F1
#
_entry.id   AF-A0A929VKZ9-F1
#
_cell.length_a   1.000
_cell.length_b   1.000
_cell.length_c   1.000
_cell.angle_alpha   90.00
_cell.angle_beta   90.00
_cell.angle_gamma   90.00
#
_symmetry.space_group_name_H-M   'P 1'
#
loop_
_entity.id
_entity.type
_entity.pdbx_description
1 polymer ?
#
loop_
_entity_poly.entity_id
_entity_poly.type
_entity_poly.pdbx_seq_one_letter_code
_entity_poly.pdbx_strand_id
1 'polypeptide(L)'
;MNPILLKPTGDTTSQVIVKGKVLDTLSASSYFAMKKKLIPTILESYESLAEENDILVLEGAGSPAEINLNENDIVNMGMAKMAKAPVLLVGDIDRGGVFAQLIGTQMLLRDWEKKYLKGMIVNKFRGDQRLLQSGLTMLEERTGVPVVGCVPYLQVDLDEEDSLAELLSTREGSRPGAELEIVVIRLPHLSNFTDFQTFLRFREVNLRYVREPSDLGKPDLIFLPGTKNTMQDLEWLRESRMEEAVLRANHSGSLLFGICGGYQMLGEVLEDPEGIEAGEGKKGGSARGLGLLPMKTVFQKTKVRTQVEGKLLHLAGALCGLSGLPVCGYEVHMGISTPLQDVSPLCLVEVKSEEGKKEKKADGLFLGDVYGSYIH
;
A
#
# COMPACT_ATOMS: atom_id res chain seq x y z
N MET A 1 -1.00 -16.43 -1.18
CA MET A 1 -1.55 -15.06 -0.98
C MET A 1 -2.99 -14.98 -1.48
N ASN A 2 -3.75 -13.95 -1.07
CA ASN A 2 -5.13 -13.73 -1.54
C ASN A 2 -5.16 -13.66 -3.09
N PRO A 3 -5.88 -14.58 -3.77
CA PRO A 3 -5.86 -14.63 -5.22
C PRO A 3 -6.77 -13.62 -5.89
N ILE A 4 -7.59 -12.87 -5.14
CA ILE A 4 -8.55 -11.90 -5.69
C ILE A 4 -8.32 -10.53 -5.04
N LEU A 5 -8.10 -9.52 -5.88
CA LEU A 5 -8.02 -8.12 -5.47
C LEU A 5 -9.06 -7.30 -6.23
N LEU A 6 -9.81 -6.48 -5.50
CA LEU A 6 -10.67 -5.46 -6.07
C LEU A 6 -9.96 -4.12 -5.97
N LYS A 7 -9.54 -3.57 -7.11
CA LYS A 7 -8.95 -2.23 -7.19
C LYS A 7 -10.07 -1.24 -7.58
N PRO A 8 -10.46 -0.29 -6.71
CA PRO A 8 -11.44 0.73 -7.06
C PRO A 8 -10.96 1.55 -8.26
N THR A 9 -11.84 1.74 -9.25
CA THR A 9 -11.58 2.54 -10.46
C THR A 9 -12.60 3.66 -10.66
N GLY A 10 -13.60 3.74 -9.79
CA GLY A 10 -14.64 4.76 -9.73
C GLY A 10 -15.60 4.48 -8.57
N ASP A 11 -16.65 5.29 -8.43
CA ASP A 11 -17.58 5.18 -7.28
C ASP A 11 -18.37 3.86 -7.24
N THR A 12 -18.53 3.19 -8.39
CA THR A 12 -19.36 1.98 -8.52
C THR A 12 -18.67 0.82 -9.23
N THR A 13 -17.43 1.02 -9.68
CA THR A 13 -16.67 0.03 -10.47
C THR A 13 -15.34 -0.30 -9.81
N SER A 14 -14.92 -1.54 -10.01
CA SER A 14 -13.62 -2.03 -9.55
C SER A 14 -13.02 -2.93 -10.61
N GLN A 15 -11.72 -2.76 -10.83
CA GLN A 15 -10.93 -3.71 -11.57
C GLN A 15 -10.74 -4.97 -10.71
N VAL A 16 -11.18 -6.10 -11.25
CA VAL A 16 -11.07 -7.42 -10.62
C VAL A 16 -9.78 -8.06 -11.08
N ILE A 17 -8.87 -8.31 -10.13
CA ILE A 17 -7.56 -8.89 -10.40
C ILE A 17 -7.53 -10.28 -9.79
N VAL A 18 -7.22 -11.29 -10.62
CA VAL A 18 -7.16 -12.70 -10.23
C VAL A 18 -5.76 -13.25 -10.47
N LYS A 19 -5.11 -13.77 -9.41
CA LYS A 19 -3.71 -14.24 -9.44
C LYS A 19 -2.78 -13.20 -10.06
N GLY A 20 -2.98 -11.94 -9.69
CA GLY A 20 -2.26 -10.79 -10.21
C GLY A 20 -2.70 -10.33 -11.61
N LYS A 21 -3.47 -11.09 -12.40
CA LYS A 21 -3.87 -10.65 -13.75
C LYS A 21 -5.22 -9.92 -13.70
N VAL A 22 -5.34 -8.81 -14.43
CA VAL A 22 -6.63 -8.13 -14.59
C VAL A 22 -7.57 -9.08 -15.32
N LEU A 23 -8.69 -9.42 -14.69
CA LEU A 23 -9.73 -10.23 -15.28
C LEU A 23 -10.71 -9.34 -16.06
N ASP A 24 -11.23 -8.30 -15.42
CA ASP A 24 -12.21 -7.37 -15.99
C ASP A 24 -12.38 -6.12 -15.10
N THR A 25 -13.04 -5.07 -15.61
CA THR A 25 -13.49 -3.89 -14.86
C THR A 25 -15.00 -3.99 -14.66
N LEU A 26 -15.43 -4.34 -13.45
CA LEU A 26 -16.83 -4.67 -13.17
C LEU A 26 -17.48 -3.69 -12.21
N SER A 27 -18.78 -3.46 -12.39
CA SER A 27 -19.59 -2.87 -11.34
C SER A 27 -19.70 -3.82 -10.15
N ALA A 28 -20.00 -3.28 -8.96
CA ALA A 28 -20.23 -4.08 -7.77
C ALA A 28 -21.26 -5.20 -8.02
N SER A 29 -22.40 -4.90 -8.65
CA SER A 29 -23.45 -5.88 -8.95
C SER A 29 -22.96 -7.02 -9.86
N SER A 30 -22.19 -6.70 -10.90
CA SER A 30 -21.64 -7.69 -11.83
C SER A 30 -20.63 -8.58 -11.14
N TYR A 31 -19.77 -8.01 -10.29
CA TYR A 31 -18.85 -8.78 -9.46
C TYR A 31 -19.60 -9.74 -8.52
N PHE A 32 -20.62 -9.27 -7.79
CA PHE A 32 -21.41 -10.11 -6.88
C PHE A 32 -22.09 -11.29 -7.59
N ALA A 33 -22.54 -11.10 -8.83
CA ALA A 33 -23.13 -12.17 -9.63
C ALA A 33 -22.09 -13.24 -10.03
N MET A 34 -20.84 -12.85 -10.29
CA MET A 34 -19.81 -13.76 -10.77
C MET A 34 -18.89 -14.33 -9.68
N LYS A 35 -18.81 -13.74 -8.48
CA LYS A 35 -17.79 -14.06 -7.47
C LYS A 35 -17.68 -15.56 -7.14
N LYS A 36 -18.79 -16.31 -7.19
CA LYS A 36 -18.79 -17.78 -7.00
C LYS A 36 -17.93 -18.53 -8.01
N LYS A 37 -17.82 -18.03 -9.24
CA LYS A 37 -16.99 -18.64 -10.30
C LYS A 37 -15.50 -18.59 -9.94
N LEU A 38 -15.10 -17.74 -8.99
CA LEU A 38 -13.73 -17.62 -8.52
C LEU A 38 -13.40 -18.59 -7.38
N ILE A 39 -14.39 -19.29 -6.81
CA ILE A 39 -14.18 -20.28 -5.73
C ILE A 39 -13.10 -21.32 -6.09
N PRO A 40 -13.09 -21.94 -7.29
CA PRO A 40 -12.03 -22.88 -7.64
C PRO A 40 -10.63 -22.28 -7.55
N THR A 41 -10.47 -21.03 -7.97
CA THR A 41 -9.18 -20.31 -7.88
C THR A 41 -8.79 -19.99 -6.44
N ILE A 42 -9.76 -19.70 -5.57
CA ILE A 42 -9.53 -19.50 -4.13
C ILE A 42 -9.04 -20.79 -3.49
N LEU A 43 -9.75 -21.90 -3.73
CA LEU A 43 -9.41 -23.22 -3.19
C LEU A 43 -8.03 -23.69 -3.67
N GLU A 44 -7.74 -23.58 -4.97
CA GLU A 44 -6.43 -23.91 -5.53
C GLU A 44 -5.30 -23.12 -4.85
N SER A 45 -5.53 -21.82 -4.59
CA SER A 45 -4.54 -20.97 -3.92
C SER A 45 -4.39 -21.30 -2.43
N TYR A 46 -5.48 -21.70 -1.77
CA TYR A 46 -5.45 -22.16 -0.38
C TYR A 46 -4.74 -23.51 -0.25
N GLU A 47 -5.08 -24.48 -1.10
CA GLU A 47 -4.49 -25.82 -1.10
C GLU A 47 -2.99 -25.77 -1.35
N SER A 48 -2.54 -24.98 -2.33
CA SER A 48 -1.11 -24.76 -2.58
C SER A 48 -0.38 -24.21 -1.34
N LEU A 49 -0.96 -23.26 -0.61
CA LEU A 49 -0.35 -22.75 0.62
C LEU A 49 -0.41 -23.79 1.76
N ALA A 50 -1.46 -24.59 1.82
CA ALA A 50 -1.64 -25.64 2.82
C ALA A 50 -0.68 -26.82 2.63
N GLU A 51 -0.23 -27.07 1.41
CA GLU A 51 0.82 -28.05 1.12
C GLU A 51 2.20 -27.59 1.60
N GLU A 52 2.45 -26.27 1.61
CA GLU A 52 3.76 -25.69 1.95
C GLU A 52 3.88 -25.27 3.43
N ASN A 53 2.79 -25.20 4.18
CA ASN A 53 2.77 -24.63 5.53
C ASN A 53 1.97 -25.49 6.52
N ASP A 54 2.53 -25.71 7.72
CA ASP A 54 1.86 -26.45 8.79
C ASP A 54 0.66 -25.69 9.40
N ILE A 55 0.70 -24.36 9.38
CA ILE A 55 -0.32 -23.48 9.96
C ILE A 55 -0.65 -22.37 8.96
N LEU A 56 -1.94 -22.21 8.70
CA LEU A 56 -2.47 -21.09 7.93
C LEU A 56 -3.38 -20.25 8.80
N VAL A 57 -3.09 -18.95 8.86
CA VAL A 57 -3.96 -17.95 9.48
C VAL A 57 -4.74 -17.27 8.36
N LEU A 58 -6.07 -17.38 8.40
CA LEU A 58 -6.97 -16.77 7.43
C LEU A 58 -7.56 -15.50 8.05
N GLU A 59 -7.13 -14.34 7.57
CA GLU A 59 -7.70 -13.05 7.94
C GLU A 59 -8.92 -12.74 7.08
N GLY A 60 -10.06 -12.52 7.73
CA GLY A 60 -11.29 -12.14 7.06
C GLY A 60 -11.28 -10.66 6.65
N ALA A 61 -11.88 -10.35 5.50
CA ALA A 61 -11.99 -8.97 5.03
C ALA A 61 -13.29 -8.32 5.50
N GLY A 62 -13.20 -7.11 6.08
CA GLY A 62 -14.36 -6.37 6.57
C GLY A 62 -15.11 -7.11 7.68
N SER A 63 -16.43 -6.91 7.78
CA SER A 63 -17.25 -7.59 8.78
C SER A 63 -17.71 -8.98 8.31
N PRO A 64 -17.60 -10.03 9.16
CA PRO A 64 -18.16 -11.35 8.84
C PRO A 64 -19.68 -11.38 8.90
N ALA A 65 -20.33 -10.29 9.33
CA ALA A 65 -21.77 -10.15 9.49
C ALA A 65 -22.38 -9.04 8.60
N GLU A 66 -21.81 -8.80 7.42
CA GLU A 66 -22.38 -7.88 6.43
C GLU A 66 -23.69 -8.43 5.86
N ILE A 67 -24.82 -8.09 6.50
CA ILE A 67 -26.17 -8.63 6.18
C ILE A 67 -26.49 -8.52 4.69
N ASN A 68 -26.09 -7.41 4.07
CA ASN A 68 -26.36 -7.11 2.65
C ASN A 68 -25.48 -7.91 1.69
N LEU A 69 -24.34 -8.46 2.15
CA LEU A 69 -23.33 -9.12 1.32
C LEU A 69 -23.10 -10.60 1.71
N ASN A 70 -23.78 -11.07 2.76
CA ASN A 70 -23.65 -12.40 3.33
C ASN A 70 -24.14 -13.50 2.36
N GLU A 71 -25.01 -13.18 1.39
CA GLU A 71 -25.29 -14.16 0.35
C GLU A 71 -24.02 -14.44 -0.46
N ASN A 72 -23.57 -15.69 -0.38
CA ASN A 72 -22.41 -16.19 -1.13
C ASN A 72 -21.10 -15.54 -0.69
N ASP A 73 -20.95 -15.30 0.62
CA ASP A 73 -19.68 -14.93 1.21
C ASP A 73 -18.57 -15.92 0.80
N ILE A 74 -17.41 -15.37 0.43
CA ILE A 74 -16.20 -16.09 0.05
C ILE A 74 -14.96 -15.51 0.75
N VAL A 75 -15.14 -14.48 1.60
CA VAL A 75 -14.04 -13.73 2.24
C VAL A 75 -14.00 -13.94 3.75
N ASN A 76 -15.11 -14.35 4.38
CA ASN A 76 -15.20 -14.58 5.82
C ASN A 76 -15.65 -16.02 6.16
N MET A 77 -16.89 -16.21 6.60
CA MET A 77 -17.46 -17.48 7.02
C MET A 77 -17.57 -18.49 5.88
N GLY A 78 -17.78 -18.00 4.65
CA GLY A 78 -17.73 -18.85 3.46
C GLY A 78 -16.35 -19.48 3.25
N MET A 79 -15.29 -18.70 3.42
CA MET A 79 -13.92 -19.21 3.36
C MET A 79 -13.64 -20.18 4.51
N ALA A 80 -14.07 -19.85 5.73
CA ALA A 80 -13.94 -20.74 6.88
C ALA A 80 -14.61 -22.10 6.64
N LYS A 81 -15.78 -22.12 6.01
CA LYS A 81 -16.46 -23.36 5.61
C LYS A 81 -15.69 -24.15 4.56
N MET A 82 -15.14 -23.48 3.56
CA MET A 82 -14.35 -24.10 2.50
C MET A 82 -13.06 -24.73 3.04
N ALA A 83 -12.33 -24.00 3.90
CA ALA A 83 -11.11 -24.48 4.56
C ALA A 83 -11.38 -25.44 5.74
N LYS A 84 -12.64 -25.56 6.19
CA LYS A 84 -13.03 -26.20 7.46
C LYS A 84 -12.29 -25.60 8.67
N ALA A 85 -11.99 -24.31 8.63
CA ALA A 85 -11.18 -23.61 9.61
C ALA A 85 -12.04 -23.15 10.81
N PRO A 86 -11.55 -23.30 12.06
CA PRO A 86 -12.16 -22.66 13.22
C PRO A 86 -11.99 -21.13 13.10
N VAL A 87 -13.00 -20.39 13.54
CA VAL A 87 -13.02 -18.92 13.48
C VAL A 87 -12.89 -18.34 14.88
N LEU A 88 -12.03 -17.32 15.00
CA LEU A 88 -11.95 -16.45 16.16
C LEU A 88 -12.47 -15.06 15.77
N LEU A 89 -13.41 -14.53 16.53
CA LEU A 89 -13.91 -13.16 16.33
C LEU A 89 -13.16 -12.19 17.23
N VAL A 90 -12.48 -11.22 16.64
CA VAL A 90 -11.65 -10.24 17.36
C VAL A 90 -12.37 -8.91 17.43
N GLY A 91 -12.48 -8.32 18.62
CA GLY A 91 -13.06 -6.99 18.84
C GLY A 91 -12.04 -6.00 19.40
N ASP A 92 -12.03 -4.76 18.90
CA ASP A 92 -11.14 -3.70 19.36
C ASP A 92 -11.80 -2.90 20.49
N ILE A 93 -11.26 -3.00 21.72
CA ILE A 93 -11.80 -2.26 22.87
C ILE A 93 -11.35 -0.80 22.93
N ASP A 94 -10.24 -0.43 22.29
CA ASP A 94 -9.70 0.93 22.31
C ASP A 94 -10.63 1.90 21.56
N ARG A 95 -11.39 1.39 20.57
CA ARG A 95 -12.45 2.12 19.86
C ARG A 95 -13.77 2.23 20.64
N GLY A 96 -13.89 1.55 21.79
CA GLY A 96 -15.11 1.49 22.60
C GLY A 96 -16.20 0.58 22.01
N GLY A 97 -17.15 0.17 22.86
CA GLY A 97 -18.31 -0.62 22.43
C GLY A 97 -18.05 -2.09 22.08
N VAL A 98 -16.88 -2.64 22.43
CA VAL A 98 -16.45 -4.00 22.04
C VAL A 98 -17.46 -5.10 22.34
N PHE A 99 -18.14 -5.04 23.49
CA PHE A 99 -19.13 -6.05 23.85
C PHE A 99 -20.33 -6.02 22.89
N ALA A 100 -20.82 -4.83 22.54
CA ALA A 100 -21.92 -4.70 21.60
C ALA A 100 -21.52 -5.15 20.19
N GLN A 101 -20.28 -4.86 19.78
CA GLN A 101 -19.74 -5.32 18.50
C GLN A 101 -19.66 -6.85 18.44
N LEU A 102 -19.05 -7.50 19.44
CA LEU A 102 -18.89 -8.95 19.48
C LEU A 102 -20.25 -9.68 19.58
N ILE A 103 -21.14 -9.21 20.47
CA ILE A 103 -22.50 -9.75 20.60
C ILE A 103 -23.28 -9.53 19.31
N GLY A 104 -23.29 -8.30 18.78
CA GLY A 104 -24.04 -7.95 17.57
C GLY A 104 -23.61 -8.77 16.37
N THR A 105 -22.30 -8.88 16.13
CA THR A 105 -21.75 -9.71 15.06
C THR A 105 -22.15 -11.17 15.23
N GLN A 106 -21.98 -11.76 16.42
CA GLN A 106 -22.36 -13.15 16.67
C GLN A 106 -23.86 -13.41 16.47
N MET A 107 -24.71 -12.47 16.89
CA MET A 107 -26.16 -12.57 16.72
C MET A 107 -26.58 -12.60 15.25
N LEU A 108 -25.88 -11.83 14.40
CA LEU A 108 -26.15 -11.71 12.97
C LEU A 108 -25.65 -12.91 12.14
N LEU A 109 -24.80 -13.77 12.72
CA LEU A 109 -24.36 -15.00 12.05
C LEU A 109 -25.51 -16.01 11.89
N ARG A 110 -25.54 -16.69 10.74
CA ARG A 110 -26.43 -17.82 10.46
C ARG A 110 -26.04 -19.04 11.30
N ASP A 111 -26.98 -19.96 11.50
CA ASP A 111 -26.74 -21.14 12.36
C ASP A 111 -25.57 -22.01 11.89
N TRP A 112 -25.33 -22.10 10.58
CA TRP A 112 -24.18 -22.84 10.06
C TRP A 112 -22.85 -22.10 10.28
N GLU A 113 -22.87 -20.76 10.31
CA GLU A 113 -21.70 -19.90 10.54
C GLU A 113 -21.28 -19.97 12.00
N LYS A 114 -22.26 -19.91 12.92
CA LYS A 114 -22.05 -20.07 14.36
C LYS A 114 -21.32 -21.36 14.72
N LYS A 115 -21.43 -22.43 13.92
CA LYS A 115 -20.70 -23.69 14.14
C LYS A 115 -19.19 -23.55 13.98
N TYR A 116 -18.72 -22.61 13.16
CA TYR A 116 -17.30 -22.35 12.93
C TYR A 116 -16.71 -21.38 13.96
N LEU A 117 -17.52 -20.50 14.55
CA LEU A 117 -17.07 -19.58 15.59
C LEU A 117 -16.73 -20.35 16.87
N LYS A 118 -15.42 -20.45 17.18
CA LYS A 118 -14.89 -21.22 18.32
C LYS A 118 -14.41 -20.37 19.47
N GLY A 119 -14.24 -19.07 19.27
CA GLY A 119 -13.81 -18.18 20.34
C GLY A 119 -13.92 -16.71 19.97
N MET A 120 -13.85 -15.87 20.98
CA MET A 120 -13.76 -14.42 20.86
C MET A 120 -12.47 -13.92 21.50
N ILE A 121 -11.91 -12.84 20.94
CA ILE A 121 -10.73 -12.15 21.47
C ILE A 121 -11.08 -10.68 21.69
N VAL A 122 -10.78 -10.16 22.87
CA VAL A 122 -10.79 -8.72 23.13
C VAL A 122 -9.39 -8.17 22.91
N ASN A 123 -9.20 -7.36 21.88
CA ASN A 123 -7.91 -6.80 21.49
C ASN A 123 -7.71 -5.39 22.04
N LYS A 124 -6.44 -4.97 22.15
CA LYS A 124 -6.00 -3.62 22.56
C LYS A 124 -6.46 -3.19 23.96
N PHE A 125 -6.55 -4.13 24.89
CA PHE A 125 -6.96 -3.83 26.25
C PHE A 125 -5.91 -3.02 27.02
N ARG A 126 -6.35 -1.98 27.74
CA ARG A 126 -5.51 -1.17 28.62
C ARG A 126 -5.93 -1.34 30.08
N GLY A 127 -4.97 -1.52 30.97
CA GLY A 127 -5.20 -1.58 32.41
C GLY A 127 -5.20 -2.99 33.00
N ASP A 128 -5.88 -3.17 34.12
CA ASP A 128 -5.93 -4.43 34.86
C ASP A 128 -7.05 -5.34 34.34
N GLN A 129 -6.68 -6.47 33.75
CA GLN A 129 -7.60 -7.43 33.15
C GLN A 129 -8.63 -7.97 34.15
N ARG A 130 -8.32 -7.98 35.45
CA ARG A 130 -9.25 -8.40 36.51
C ARG A 130 -10.52 -7.55 36.53
N LEU A 131 -10.44 -6.29 36.12
CA LEU A 131 -11.59 -5.39 36.02
C LEU A 131 -12.50 -5.73 34.84
N LEU A 132 -11.98 -6.41 33.81
CA LEU A 132 -12.73 -6.80 32.62
C LEU A 132 -13.49 -8.12 32.81
N GLN A 133 -13.13 -8.91 33.83
CA GLN A 133 -13.60 -10.30 34.00
C GLN A 133 -15.13 -10.43 34.00
N SER A 134 -15.85 -9.54 34.69
CA SER A 134 -17.32 -9.57 34.72
C SER A 134 -17.95 -9.31 33.35
N GLY A 135 -17.33 -8.43 32.54
CA GLY A 135 -17.73 -8.17 31.16
C GLY A 135 -17.45 -9.36 30.24
N LEU A 136 -16.31 -10.03 30.41
CA LEU A 136 -15.98 -11.24 29.65
C LEU A 136 -16.96 -12.38 29.95
N THR A 137 -17.28 -12.62 31.23
CA THR A 137 -18.27 -13.63 31.62
C THR A 137 -19.65 -13.33 31.03
N MET A 138 -20.09 -12.08 31.08
CA MET A 138 -21.36 -11.67 30.45
C MET A 138 -21.36 -11.91 28.94
N LEU A 139 -20.24 -11.65 28.26
CA LEU A 139 -20.09 -11.89 26.82
C LEU A 139 -20.23 -13.38 26.49
N GLU A 140 -19.58 -14.26 27.25
CA GLU A 140 -19.69 -15.71 27.09
C GLU A 140 -21.13 -16.19 27.34
N GLU A 141 -21.79 -15.72 28.40
CA GLU A 141 -23.17 -16.07 28.74
C GLU A 141 -24.17 -15.63 27.65
N ARG A 142 -23.97 -14.45 27.05
CA ARG A 142 -24.86 -13.90 26.03
C ARG A 142 -24.68 -14.54 24.66
N THR A 143 -23.46 -14.92 24.31
CA THR A 143 -23.12 -15.41 22.97
C THR A 143 -23.05 -16.93 22.89
N GLY A 144 -22.81 -17.60 24.02
CA GLY A 144 -22.50 -19.03 24.07
C GLY A 144 -21.14 -19.39 23.47
N VAL A 145 -20.27 -18.40 23.26
CA VAL A 145 -18.94 -18.55 22.65
C VAL A 145 -17.89 -18.14 23.69
N PRO A 146 -16.83 -18.95 23.92
CA PRO A 146 -15.82 -18.62 24.92
C PRO A 146 -14.97 -17.42 24.49
N VAL A 147 -14.54 -16.62 25.47
CA VAL A 147 -13.49 -15.61 25.28
C VAL A 147 -12.15 -16.31 25.50
N VAL A 148 -11.44 -16.58 24.41
CA VAL A 148 -10.19 -17.35 24.44
C VAL A 148 -8.96 -16.49 24.72
N GLY A 149 -9.10 -15.16 24.69
CA GLY A 149 -7.99 -14.27 24.98
C GLY A 149 -8.40 -12.80 25.14
N CYS A 150 -7.61 -12.09 25.95
CA CYS A 150 -7.61 -10.64 25.98
C CYS A 150 -6.18 -10.18 25.67
N VAL A 151 -6.00 -9.53 24.52
CA VAL A 151 -4.70 -9.06 24.06
C VAL A 151 -4.50 -7.65 24.61
N PRO A 152 -3.44 -7.41 25.40
CA PRO A 152 -3.16 -6.07 25.91
C PRO A 152 -2.80 -5.14 24.76
N TYR A 153 -2.91 -3.83 24.98
CA TYR A 153 -2.38 -2.85 24.06
C TYR A 153 -0.85 -2.99 24.01
N LEU A 154 -0.35 -3.44 22.87
CA LEU A 154 1.08 -3.59 22.62
C LEU A 154 1.59 -2.38 21.84
N GLN A 155 2.71 -1.83 22.28
CA GLN A 155 3.48 -0.88 21.47
C GLN A 155 4.41 -1.68 20.58
N VAL A 156 3.89 -2.10 19.43
CA VAL A 156 4.60 -2.88 18.41
C VAL A 156 4.62 -2.11 17.11
N ASP A 157 5.75 -2.20 16.41
CA ASP A 157 5.97 -1.60 15.10
C ASP A 157 5.41 -2.56 14.03
N LEU A 158 4.15 -2.33 13.65
CA LEU A 158 3.44 -3.06 12.61
C LEU A 158 3.08 -2.09 11.49
N ASP A 159 3.13 -2.54 10.24
CA ASP A 159 2.73 -1.72 9.09
C ASP A 159 1.26 -1.28 9.23
N GLU A 160 0.99 0.00 8.98
CA GLU A 160 -0.35 0.56 9.06
C GLU A 160 -1.25 0.13 7.88
N GLU A 161 -2.53 -0.10 8.13
CA GLU A 161 -3.52 -0.39 7.09
C GLU A 161 -3.92 0.89 6.31
N ASP A 162 -4.09 0.77 4.99
CA ASP A 162 -4.34 1.84 3.99
C ASP A 162 -5.31 2.96 4.43
N SER A 163 -6.34 2.65 5.24
CA SER A 163 -7.44 3.57 5.54
C SER A 163 -7.32 4.31 6.88
N LEU A 164 -6.36 3.94 7.73
CA LEU A 164 -6.30 4.35 9.14
C LEU A 164 -4.93 4.90 9.58
N ALA A 165 -4.02 5.11 8.63
CA ALA A 165 -2.65 5.54 8.90
C ALA A 165 -2.59 6.87 9.67
N GLU A 166 -2.20 6.84 10.95
CA GLU A 166 -1.99 8.04 11.77
C GLU A 166 -0.81 8.88 11.22
N LEU A 167 0.07 8.23 10.45
CA LEU A 167 1.15 8.89 9.72
C LEU A 167 0.66 9.90 8.67
N LEU A 168 -0.55 9.73 8.15
CA LEU A 168 -1.12 10.68 7.19
C LEU A 168 -1.79 11.89 7.86
N SER A 169 -2.02 11.85 9.18
CA SER A 169 -2.68 12.91 9.94
C SER A 169 -1.72 13.74 10.81
N THR A 170 -0.45 13.30 10.94
CA THR A 170 0.58 14.00 11.71
C THR A 170 1.00 15.29 11.00
N ARG A 171 0.41 16.41 11.44
CA ARG A 171 0.75 17.78 11.01
C ARG A 171 1.77 18.49 11.91
N GLU A 172 2.04 17.93 13.08
CA GLU A 172 2.92 18.48 14.11
C GLU A 172 3.95 17.39 14.45
N GLY A 173 5.23 17.61 14.70
CA GLY A 173 6.10 18.77 14.91
C GLY A 173 7.47 18.16 15.25
N SER A 174 8.56 18.92 15.09
CA SER A 174 9.94 18.44 15.24
C SER A 174 10.10 17.48 16.42
N ARG A 175 10.41 16.20 16.15
CA ARG A 175 10.80 15.25 17.19
C ARG A 175 11.98 15.87 17.96
N PRO A 176 11.92 16.00 19.29
CA PRO A 176 13.02 16.58 20.05
C PRO A 176 14.32 15.81 19.78
N GLY A 177 15.32 16.49 19.24
CA GLY A 177 16.60 15.88 18.84
C GLY A 177 16.65 15.33 17.41
N ALA A 178 15.64 15.57 16.57
CA ALA A 178 15.77 15.32 15.13
C ALA A 178 16.77 16.28 14.49
N GLU A 179 17.65 15.72 13.66
CA GLU A 179 18.70 16.44 12.92
C GLU A 179 18.41 16.46 11.41
N LEU A 180 17.54 15.55 10.93
CA LEU A 180 17.18 15.42 9.53
C LEU A 180 15.67 15.58 9.33
N GLU A 181 15.27 16.56 8.51
CA GLU A 181 13.88 16.80 8.12
C GLU A 181 13.58 16.15 6.76
N ILE A 182 12.81 15.06 6.79
CA ILE A 182 12.33 14.35 5.60
C ILE A 182 10.85 14.66 5.39
N VAL A 183 10.51 15.12 4.19
CA VAL A 183 9.11 15.37 3.80
C VAL A 183 8.71 14.46 2.65
N VAL A 184 7.60 13.76 2.80
CA VAL A 184 6.93 13.03 1.73
C VAL A 184 5.75 13.86 1.23
N ILE A 185 5.68 14.12 -0.07
CA ILE A 185 4.53 14.84 -0.63
C ILE A 185 3.31 13.92 -0.67
N ARG A 186 2.26 14.27 0.06
CA ARG A 186 1.00 13.52 0.14
C ARG A 186 0.13 13.78 -1.09
N LEU A 187 0.46 13.07 -2.16
CA LEU A 187 -0.30 13.10 -3.41
C LEU A 187 -1.75 12.61 -3.21
N PRO A 188 -2.74 13.13 -3.97
CA PRO A 188 -4.12 12.67 -3.90
C PRO A 188 -4.30 11.17 -4.13
N HIS A 189 -3.54 10.57 -5.05
CA HIS A 189 -3.60 9.13 -5.37
C HIS A 189 -2.36 8.36 -4.88
N LEU A 190 -1.77 8.80 -3.76
CA LEU A 190 -0.63 8.16 -3.10
C LEU A 190 -0.78 6.63 -3.04
N SER A 191 0.28 5.93 -3.46
CA SER A 191 0.42 4.49 -3.28
C SER A 191 1.64 4.19 -2.41
N ASN A 192 1.70 2.99 -1.84
CA ASN A 192 2.89 2.50 -1.13
C ASN A 192 3.38 3.49 -0.06
N PHE A 193 2.44 4.11 0.67
CA PHE A 193 2.79 5.15 1.65
C PHE A 193 3.71 4.62 2.75
N THR A 194 3.74 3.30 2.97
CA THR A 194 4.59 2.63 3.96
C THR A 194 6.07 2.58 3.58
N ASP A 195 6.46 2.84 2.32
CA ASP A 195 7.87 2.78 1.87
C ASP A 195 8.79 3.65 2.74
N PHE A 196 8.28 4.76 3.26
CA PHE A 196 9.04 5.72 4.06
C PHE A 196 9.02 5.43 5.56
N GLN A 197 8.22 4.46 6.03
CA GLN A 197 8.11 4.14 7.47
C GLN A 197 9.44 3.66 8.05
N THR A 198 10.35 3.12 7.23
CA THR A 198 11.71 2.75 7.66
C THR A 198 12.44 3.90 8.34
N PHE A 199 12.19 5.15 7.91
CA PHE A 199 12.82 6.33 8.49
C PHE A 199 12.35 6.63 9.91
N LEU A 200 11.14 6.20 10.30
CA LEU A 200 10.58 6.43 11.64
C LEU A 200 11.37 5.70 12.74
N ARG A 201 12.16 4.69 12.35
CA ARG A 201 13.02 3.90 13.23
C ARG A 201 14.23 4.70 13.75
N PHE A 202 14.60 5.77 13.05
CA PHE A 202 15.70 6.65 13.42
C PHE A 202 15.15 7.82 14.24
N ARG A 203 15.74 8.08 15.41
CA ARG A 203 15.28 9.16 16.31
C ARG A 203 15.69 10.53 15.79
N GLU A 204 16.77 10.56 15.04
CA GLU A 204 17.39 11.70 14.39
C GLU A 204 16.58 12.17 13.17
N VAL A 205 15.60 11.38 12.72
CA VAL A 205 14.78 11.69 11.56
C VAL A 205 13.39 12.17 11.98
N ASN A 206 13.03 13.34 11.46
CA ASN A 206 11.65 13.82 11.47
C ASN A 206 11.02 13.57 10.10
N LEU A 207 10.09 12.62 10.02
CA LEU A 207 9.36 12.28 8.80
C LEU A 207 7.96 12.91 8.83
N ARG A 208 7.60 13.69 7.80
CA ARG A 208 6.27 14.31 7.69
C ARG A 208 5.65 14.09 6.32
N TYR A 209 4.34 13.82 6.30
CA TYR A 209 3.56 13.77 5.06
C TYR A 209 2.85 15.11 4.85
N VAL A 210 3.22 15.83 3.80
CA VAL A 210 2.76 17.20 3.55
C VAL A 210 1.82 17.25 2.35
N ARG A 211 0.65 17.85 2.54
CA ARG A 211 -0.33 18.09 1.47
C ARG A 211 -0.37 19.55 1.03
N GLU A 212 -0.22 20.48 1.95
CA GLU A 212 -0.29 21.92 1.67
C GLU A 212 1.13 22.50 1.47
N PRO A 213 1.38 23.35 0.46
CA PRO A 213 2.71 23.92 0.23
C PRO A 213 3.25 24.73 1.41
N SER A 214 2.37 25.33 2.22
CA SER A 214 2.73 26.06 3.44
C SER A 214 3.44 25.20 4.48
N ASP A 215 3.15 23.89 4.47
CA ASP A 215 3.62 22.95 5.48
C ASP A 215 4.94 22.29 5.06
N LEU A 216 5.46 22.58 3.85
CA LEU A 216 6.71 22.01 3.35
C LEU A 216 7.89 22.40 4.25
N GLY A 217 7.95 23.66 4.68
CA GLY A 217 9.03 24.17 5.52
C GLY A 217 10.38 24.21 4.80
N LYS A 218 11.44 23.73 5.46
CA LYS A 218 12.81 23.63 4.92
C LYS A 218 13.32 22.20 5.10
N PRO A 219 12.86 21.24 4.28
CA PRO A 219 13.29 19.86 4.38
C PRO A 219 14.74 19.68 3.90
N ASP A 220 15.44 18.71 4.44
CA ASP A 220 16.73 18.24 3.92
C ASP A 220 16.52 17.29 2.73
N LEU A 221 15.44 16.49 2.78
CA LEU A 221 15.07 15.54 1.74
C LEU A 221 13.55 15.57 1.49
N ILE A 222 13.18 15.66 0.21
CA ILE A 222 11.81 15.59 -0.26
C ILE A 222 11.63 14.29 -1.06
N PHE A 223 10.59 13.53 -0.72
CA PHE A 223 10.13 12.41 -1.53
C PHE A 223 8.90 12.78 -2.35
N LEU A 224 8.98 12.53 -3.66
CA LEU A 224 7.80 12.37 -4.52
C LEU A 224 7.49 10.87 -4.60
N PRO A 225 6.43 10.40 -3.93
CA PRO A 225 6.16 8.98 -3.77
C PRO A 225 5.52 8.35 -5.01
N GLY A 226 5.30 7.03 -4.95
CA GLY A 226 4.46 6.33 -5.92
C GLY A 226 3.02 6.83 -5.91
N THR A 227 2.35 6.73 -7.06
CA THR A 227 0.94 7.09 -7.20
C THR A 227 0.21 6.13 -8.12
N LYS A 228 -1.11 6.00 -7.89
CA LYS A 228 -2.03 5.22 -8.73
C LYS A 228 -2.48 6.00 -9.97
N ASN A 229 -2.24 7.31 -10.03
CA ASN A 229 -2.54 8.18 -11.18
C ASN A 229 -1.53 9.33 -11.27
N THR A 230 -0.45 9.09 -12.00
CA THR A 230 0.70 9.97 -12.17
C THR A 230 0.33 11.27 -12.89
N MET A 231 -0.47 11.19 -13.95
CA MET A 231 -0.83 12.36 -14.75
C MET A 231 -1.71 13.33 -13.95
N GLN A 232 -2.71 12.81 -13.24
CA GLN A 232 -3.62 13.62 -12.44
C GLN A 232 -2.91 14.21 -11.20
N ASP A 233 -2.02 13.46 -10.56
CA ASP A 233 -1.28 13.98 -9.41
C ASP A 233 -0.24 15.04 -9.83
N LEU A 234 0.30 14.95 -11.05
CA LEU A 234 1.17 15.98 -11.62
C LEU A 234 0.41 17.28 -11.92
N GLU A 235 -0.84 17.19 -12.40
CA GLU A 235 -1.73 18.35 -12.50
C GLU A 235 -2.03 18.96 -11.13
N TRP A 236 -2.32 18.11 -10.12
CA TRP A 236 -2.56 18.57 -8.76
C TRP A 236 -1.34 19.30 -8.17
N LEU A 237 -0.11 18.85 -8.42
CA LEU A 237 1.10 19.56 -7.98
C LEU A 237 1.15 21.00 -8.49
N ARG A 238 0.65 21.25 -9.71
CA ARG A 238 0.58 22.58 -10.31
C ARG A 238 -0.54 23.42 -9.72
N GLU A 239 -1.74 22.87 -9.69
CA GLU A 239 -2.94 23.56 -9.19
C GLU A 239 -2.79 23.97 -7.73
N SER A 240 -2.19 23.10 -6.91
CA SER A 240 -1.89 23.37 -5.51
C SER A 240 -0.70 24.30 -5.30
N ARG A 241 0.10 24.59 -6.34
CA ARG A 241 1.42 25.25 -6.27
C ARG A 241 2.47 24.47 -5.47
N MET A 242 2.23 23.19 -5.21
CA MET A 242 3.22 22.31 -4.59
C MET A 242 4.45 22.12 -5.49
N GLU A 243 4.27 22.07 -6.83
CA GLU A 243 5.37 22.03 -7.81
C GLU A 243 6.36 23.18 -7.54
N GLU A 244 5.87 24.41 -7.44
CA GLU A 244 6.74 25.56 -7.21
C GLU A 244 7.46 25.49 -5.84
N ALA A 245 6.78 24.97 -4.82
CA ALA A 245 7.36 24.85 -3.48
C ALA A 245 8.49 23.81 -3.45
N VAL A 246 8.28 22.65 -4.08
CA VAL A 246 9.30 21.59 -4.21
C VAL A 246 10.49 22.09 -5.02
N LEU A 247 10.26 22.75 -6.16
CA LEU A 247 11.32 23.30 -6.99
C LEU A 247 12.15 24.36 -6.25
N ARG A 248 11.50 25.26 -5.49
CA ARG A 248 12.20 26.26 -4.68
C ARG A 248 13.04 25.61 -3.57
N ALA A 249 12.52 24.57 -2.91
CA ALA A 249 13.24 23.86 -1.86
C ALA A 249 14.46 23.13 -2.44
N ASN A 250 14.32 22.42 -3.56
CA ASN A 250 15.43 21.75 -4.22
C ASN A 250 16.51 22.74 -4.69
N HIS A 251 16.12 23.87 -5.30
CA HIS A 251 17.06 24.95 -5.64
C HIS A 251 17.75 25.55 -4.41
N SER A 252 17.13 25.45 -3.23
CA SER A 252 17.70 25.91 -1.95
C SER A 252 18.57 24.86 -1.26
N GLY A 253 18.79 23.70 -1.88
CA GLY A 253 19.69 22.64 -1.41
C GLY A 253 19.00 21.39 -0.85
N SER A 254 17.66 21.33 -0.83
CA SER A 254 16.95 20.10 -0.45
C SER A 254 17.18 19.00 -1.49
N LEU A 255 17.50 17.78 -1.06
CA LEU A 255 17.49 16.63 -1.95
C LEU A 255 16.06 16.32 -2.40
N LEU A 256 15.90 15.85 -3.63
CA LEU A 256 14.62 15.42 -4.17
C LEU A 256 14.72 13.99 -4.70
N PHE A 257 13.88 13.11 -4.21
CA PHE A 257 13.87 11.70 -4.60
C PHE A 257 12.48 11.27 -5.07
N GLY A 258 12.38 10.88 -6.34
CA GLY A 258 11.16 10.33 -6.92
C GLY A 258 11.12 8.81 -6.87
N ILE A 259 10.00 8.23 -6.43
CA ILE A 259 9.77 6.79 -6.45
C ILE A 259 8.62 6.47 -7.39
N CYS A 260 8.85 5.56 -8.34
CA CYS A 260 7.84 5.07 -9.28
C CYS A 260 7.10 6.21 -10.02
N GLY A 261 5.82 6.48 -9.74
CA GLY A 261 5.10 7.63 -10.33
C GLY A 261 5.79 8.97 -10.04
N GLY A 262 6.33 9.16 -8.84
CA GLY A 262 7.11 10.35 -8.51
C GLY A 262 8.43 10.43 -9.30
N TYR A 263 9.07 9.30 -9.59
CA TYR A 263 10.22 9.26 -10.50
C TYR A 263 9.81 9.72 -11.90
N GLN A 264 8.71 9.19 -12.44
CA GLN A 264 8.18 9.59 -13.75
C GLN A 264 7.91 11.08 -13.85
N MET A 265 7.33 11.68 -12.80
CA MET A 265 7.06 13.12 -12.72
C MET A 265 8.32 13.99 -12.81
N LEU A 266 9.47 13.51 -12.37
CA LEU A 266 10.75 14.25 -12.45
C LEU A 266 11.25 14.43 -13.88
N GLY A 267 10.77 13.61 -14.83
CA GLY A 267 11.14 13.69 -16.24
C GLY A 267 10.71 14.97 -16.95
N GLU A 268 11.09 15.10 -18.22
CA GLU A 268 10.68 16.22 -19.07
C GLU A 268 9.26 16.07 -19.61
N VAL A 269 8.87 14.85 -19.97
CA VAL A 269 7.59 14.55 -20.62
C VAL A 269 7.06 13.19 -20.17
N LEU A 270 5.75 13.12 -19.95
CA LEU A 270 4.99 11.90 -19.73
C LEU A 270 4.00 11.75 -20.89
N GLU A 271 3.97 10.58 -21.51
CA GLU A 271 3.11 10.25 -22.65
C GLU A 271 2.23 9.05 -22.30
N ASP A 272 0.92 9.22 -22.37
CA ASP A 272 -0.08 8.17 -22.22
C ASP A 272 -0.86 8.01 -23.54
N PRO A 273 -0.26 7.46 -24.60
CA PRO A 273 -0.90 7.40 -25.92
C PRO A 273 -2.16 6.51 -25.94
N GLU A 274 -2.25 5.55 -25.02
CA GLU A 274 -3.34 4.56 -24.97
C GLU A 274 -4.39 4.88 -23.88
N GLY A 275 -4.23 5.96 -23.12
CA GLY A 275 -5.21 6.40 -22.11
C GLY A 275 -5.24 5.50 -20.86
N ILE A 276 -4.13 4.87 -20.52
CA ILE A 276 -3.99 3.94 -19.39
C ILE A 276 -4.22 4.65 -18.05
N GLU A 277 -3.70 5.87 -17.89
CA GLU A 277 -3.84 6.67 -16.66
C GLU A 277 -5.17 7.46 -16.64
N ALA A 278 -5.70 7.78 -17.82
CA ALA A 278 -6.98 8.50 -17.95
C ALA A 278 -8.21 7.62 -17.61
N GLY A 279 -8.05 6.28 -17.67
CA GLY A 279 -9.10 5.28 -17.49
C GLY A 279 -9.69 4.80 -18.82
N GLU A 280 -10.27 3.60 -18.81
CA GLU A 280 -10.80 2.94 -20.01
C GLU A 280 -11.74 3.86 -20.82
N GLY A 281 -11.44 4.02 -22.12
CA GLY A 281 -12.26 4.77 -23.06
C GLY A 281 -12.00 6.27 -23.11
N LYS A 282 -11.08 6.83 -22.31
CA LYS A 282 -10.63 8.22 -22.47
C LYS A 282 -9.48 8.33 -23.46
N LYS A 283 -9.40 9.49 -24.13
CA LYS A 283 -8.27 9.77 -25.02
C LYS A 283 -7.00 9.93 -24.20
N GLY A 284 -5.96 9.23 -24.62
CA GLY A 284 -4.61 9.43 -24.16
C GLY A 284 -4.12 10.86 -24.33
N GLY A 285 -3.03 11.21 -23.65
CA GLY A 285 -2.50 12.56 -23.62
C GLY A 285 -1.00 12.61 -23.38
N SER A 286 -0.48 13.83 -23.31
CA SER A 286 0.89 14.09 -22.89
C SER A 286 0.88 15.23 -21.88
N ALA A 287 1.76 15.14 -20.90
CA ALA A 287 2.01 16.18 -19.92
C ALA A 287 3.50 16.47 -19.87
N ARG A 288 3.85 17.75 -19.74
CA ARG A 288 5.19 18.13 -19.32
C ARG A 288 5.41 17.60 -17.91
N GLY A 289 6.56 17.01 -17.61
CA GLY A 289 6.97 16.69 -16.24
C GLY A 289 7.56 17.91 -15.52
N LEU A 290 8.23 17.70 -14.40
CA LEU A 290 8.94 18.73 -13.65
C LEU A 290 10.23 19.18 -14.35
N GLY A 291 10.75 18.36 -15.28
CA GLY A 291 11.92 18.68 -16.10
C GLY A 291 13.24 18.71 -15.32
N LEU A 292 13.33 17.92 -14.24
CA LEU A 292 14.52 17.85 -13.38
C LEU A 292 15.47 16.72 -13.76
N LEU A 293 14.93 15.65 -14.36
CA LEU A 293 15.71 14.55 -14.93
C LEU A 293 15.49 14.52 -16.45
N PRO A 294 16.57 14.42 -17.26
CA PRO A 294 16.49 14.48 -18.72
C PRO A 294 16.04 13.12 -19.27
N MET A 295 14.76 12.83 -19.06
CA MET A 295 14.13 11.57 -19.46
C MET A 295 12.68 11.81 -19.86
N LYS A 296 12.14 10.90 -20.66
CA LYS A 296 10.71 10.83 -20.94
C LYS A 296 10.13 9.51 -20.46
N THR A 297 8.87 9.53 -20.07
CA THR A 297 8.13 8.33 -19.66
C THR A 297 6.99 8.07 -20.63
N VAL A 298 6.86 6.82 -21.09
CA VAL A 298 5.72 6.37 -21.90
C VAL A 298 4.96 5.30 -21.13
N PHE A 299 3.66 5.52 -20.89
CA PHE A 299 2.78 4.53 -20.27
C PHE A 299 2.42 3.42 -21.27
N GLN A 300 2.50 2.18 -20.81
CA GLN A 300 2.24 0.98 -21.59
C GLN A 300 1.14 0.13 -20.94
N LYS A 301 0.42 -0.65 -21.75
CA LYS A 301 -0.59 -1.61 -21.27
C LYS A 301 -0.05 -2.67 -20.32
N THR A 302 1.19 -3.10 -20.53
CA THR A 302 1.79 -4.19 -19.75
C THR A 302 2.39 -3.65 -18.47
N LYS A 303 1.87 -4.11 -17.33
CA LYS A 303 2.40 -3.76 -16.02
C LYS A 303 3.67 -4.57 -15.70
N VAL A 304 4.77 -3.88 -15.43
CA VAL A 304 5.99 -4.45 -14.86
C VAL A 304 5.72 -4.82 -13.40
N ARG A 305 6.03 -6.06 -13.04
CA ARG A 305 5.93 -6.59 -11.66
C ARG A 305 7.04 -7.59 -11.43
N THR A 306 8.11 -7.17 -10.78
CA THR A 306 9.28 -8.04 -10.57
C THR A 306 10.00 -7.68 -9.28
N GLN A 307 10.63 -8.68 -8.67
CA GLN A 307 11.58 -8.45 -7.59
C GLN A 307 12.94 -8.13 -8.20
N VAL A 308 13.63 -7.19 -7.57
CA VAL A 308 14.92 -6.70 -8.05
C VAL A 308 15.95 -6.77 -6.95
N GLU A 309 17.16 -7.17 -7.34
CA GLU A 309 18.34 -7.12 -6.49
C GLU A 309 19.48 -6.53 -7.31
N GLY A 310 20.32 -5.71 -6.69
CA GLY A 310 21.34 -4.99 -7.42
C GLY A 310 22.24 -4.20 -6.51
N LYS A 311 22.82 -3.14 -7.09
CA LYS A 311 23.68 -2.22 -6.36
C LYS A 311 23.56 -0.81 -6.91
N LEU A 312 23.65 0.16 -6.00
CA LEU A 312 23.83 1.56 -6.36
C LEU A 312 25.14 1.71 -7.13
N LEU A 313 25.10 2.49 -8.20
CA LEU A 313 26.28 2.77 -9.02
C LEU A 313 27.13 3.86 -8.36
N HIS A 314 27.98 4.53 -9.15
CA HIS A 314 28.80 5.61 -8.64
C HIS A 314 27.95 6.89 -8.52
N LEU A 315 27.49 7.16 -7.30
CA LEU A 315 26.72 8.35 -6.98
C LEU A 315 27.66 9.53 -6.67
N ALA A 316 27.22 10.72 -7.05
CA ALA A 316 27.87 11.98 -6.68
C ALA A 316 27.02 12.76 -5.66
N GLY A 317 27.58 13.86 -5.14
CA GLY A 317 26.86 14.77 -4.24
C GLY A 317 26.64 14.20 -2.83
N ALA A 318 25.55 14.61 -2.19
CA ALA A 318 25.24 14.28 -0.80
C ALA A 318 25.10 12.76 -0.55
N LEU A 319 24.69 12.00 -1.57
CA LEU A 319 24.50 10.55 -1.46
C LEU A 319 25.69 9.72 -1.97
N CYS A 320 26.85 10.33 -2.25
CA CYS A 320 28.02 9.62 -2.78
C CYS A 320 28.48 8.45 -1.88
N GLY A 321 28.32 8.56 -0.57
CA GLY A 321 28.65 7.52 0.41
C GLY A 321 27.82 6.23 0.27
N LEU A 322 26.72 6.26 -0.49
CA LEU A 322 25.89 5.07 -0.78
C LEU A 322 26.37 4.28 -2.00
N SER A 323 27.39 4.77 -2.71
CA SER A 323 27.90 4.12 -3.92
C SER A 323 28.33 2.68 -3.66
N GLY A 324 27.88 1.75 -4.51
CA GLY A 324 28.22 0.34 -4.42
C GLY A 324 27.47 -0.46 -3.37
N LEU A 325 26.61 0.17 -2.54
CA LEU A 325 25.77 -0.54 -1.59
C LEU A 325 24.73 -1.42 -2.32
N PRO A 326 24.38 -2.58 -1.75
CA PRO A 326 23.33 -3.42 -2.31
C PRO A 326 21.98 -2.73 -2.24
N VAL A 327 21.15 -2.94 -3.27
CA VAL A 327 19.74 -2.56 -3.28
C VAL A 327 18.89 -3.80 -3.53
N CYS A 328 17.79 -3.94 -2.80
CA CYS A 328 16.79 -4.97 -3.03
C CYS A 328 15.41 -4.35 -2.85
N GLY A 329 14.44 -4.81 -3.64
CA GLY A 329 13.09 -4.27 -3.61
C GLY A 329 12.23 -4.86 -4.71
N TYR A 330 11.22 -4.12 -5.13
CA TYR A 330 10.34 -4.53 -6.22
C TYR A 330 9.93 -3.36 -7.11
N GLU A 331 9.58 -3.68 -8.35
CA GLU A 331 9.03 -2.72 -9.31
C GLU A 331 7.59 -3.08 -9.64
N VAL A 332 6.68 -2.10 -9.62
CA VAL A 332 5.24 -2.28 -9.90
C VAL A 332 4.63 -1.12 -10.69
N HIS A 333 5.04 -0.93 -11.93
CA HIS A 333 4.71 0.25 -12.74
C HIS A 333 4.25 -0.08 -14.17
N MET A 334 3.64 0.89 -14.84
CA MET A 334 3.24 0.79 -16.27
C MET A 334 4.01 1.76 -17.17
N GLY A 335 4.76 2.69 -16.59
CA GLY A 335 5.53 3.67 -17.35
C GLY A 335 6.94 3.19 -17.58
N ILE A 336 7.46 3.37 -18.80
CA ILE A 336 8.86 3.11 -19.13
C ILE A 336 9.56 4.45 -19.31
N SER A 337 10.51 4.74 -18.43
CA SER A 337 11.32 5.96 -18.49
C SER A 337 12.60 5.71 -19.29
N THR A 338 12.86 6.58 -20.26
CA THR A 338 14.02 6.52 -21.15
C THR A 338 14.82 7.83 -21.05
N PRO A 339 16.12 7.77 -20.77
CA PRO A 339 16.97 8.96 -20.80
C PRO A 339 16.97 9.61 -22.18
N LEU A 340 16.94 10.95 -22.22
CA LEU A 340 17.01 11.76 -23.44
C LEU A 340 18.43 12.19 -23.78
N GLN A 341 19.36 12.04 -22.83
CA GLN A 341 20.78 12.30 -22.99
C GLN A 341 21.58 11.31 -22.15
N ASP A 342 22.91 11.38 -22.24
CA ASP A 342 23.80 10.55 -21.42
C ASP A 342 23.79 11.06 -19.97
N VAL A 343 23.12 10.32 -19.09
CA VAL A 343 23.04 10.57 -17.65
C VAL A 343 23.32 9.29 -16.89
N SER A 344 23.97 9.43 -15.74
CA SER A 344 24.37 8.28 -14.94
C SER A 344 23.13 7.60 -14.35
N PRO A 345 22.98 6.28 -14.58
CA PRO A 345 21.93 5.52 -13.91
C PRO A 345 22.18 5.45 -12.40
N LEU A 346 21.10 5.41 -11.64
CA LEU A 346 21.17 5.33 -10.17
C LEU A 346 21.72 3.98 -9.71
N CYS A 347 21.20 2.90 -10.31
CA CYS A 347 21.57 1.54 -9.92
C CYS A 347 21.60 0.59 -11.12
N LEU A 348 22.29 -0.53 -10.92
CA LEU A 348 22.27 -1.69 -11.81
C LEU A 348 21.61 -2.84 -11.07
N VAL A 349 20.48 -3.31 -11.59
CA VAL A 349 19.67 -4.36 -11.00
C VAL A 349 19.60 -5.59 -11.88
N GLU A 350 19.37 -6.73 -11.24
CA GLU A 350 19.05 -8.00 -11.85
C GLU A 350 17.55 -8.27 -11.65
N VAL A 351 16.84 -8.50 -12.75
CA VAL A 351 15.44 -8.91 -12.78
C VAL A 351 15.35 -10.38 -13.18
N LYS A 352 14.39 -11.11 -12.60
CA LYS A 352 14.00 -12.43 -13.13
C LYS A 352 12.92 -12.21 -14.19
N SER A 353 13.19 -12.65 -15.41
CA SER A 353 12.18 -12.68 -16.47
C SER A 353 11.13 -13.76 -16.18
N GLU A 354 9.99 -13.71 -16.87
CA GLU A 354 8.95 -14.75 -16.76
C GLU A 354 9.46 -16.14 -17.16
N GLU A 355 10.52 -16.22 -17.98
CA GLU A 355 11.20 -17.45 -18.37
C GLU A 355 12.26 -17.92 -17.35
N GLY A 356 12.40 -17.22 -16.22
CA GLY A 356 13.38 -17.53 -15.18
C GLY A 356 14.82 -17.11 -15.50
N LYS A 357 15.06 -16.39 -16.61
CA LYS A 357 16.38 -15.85 -16.93
C LYS A 357 16.65 -14.59 -16.11
N LYS A 358 17.89 -14.48 -15.64
CA LYS A 358 18.38 -13.28 -14.95
C LYS A 358 18.87 -12.28 -15.99
N GLU A 359 18.27 -11.10 -16.00
CA GLU A 359 18.64 -10.01 -16.90
C GLU A 359 19.10 -8.81 -16.09
N LYS A 360 20.21 -8.18 -16.50
CA LYS A 360 20.69 -6.96 -15.88
C LYS A 360 20.16 -5.75 -16.63
N LYS A 361 19.62 -4.79 -15.89
CA LYS A 361 19.18 -3.50 -16.43
C LYS A 361 19.59 -2.37 -15.50
N ALA A 362 19.77 -1.19 -16.06
CA ALA A 362 19.86 0.02 -15.26
C ALA A 362 18.46 0.38 -14.74
N ASP A 363 18.39 0.87 -13.51
CA ASP A 363 17.18 1.48 -12.96
C ASP A 363 17.51 2.83 -12.32
N GLY A 364 16.57 3.77 -12.49
CA GLY A 364 16.66 5.10 -11.96
C GLY A 364 17.70 6.00 -12.63
N LEU A 365 17.60 7.29 -12.33
CA LEU A 365 18.52 8.32 -12.77
C LEU A 365 18.85 9.24 -11.60
N PHE A 366 20.01 9.87 -11.67
CA PHE A 366 20.31 11.01 -10.80
C PHE A 366 21.00 12.12 -11.58
N LEU A 367 20.74 13.36 -11.18
CA LEU A 367 21.38 14.56 -11.71
C LEU A 367 21.43 15.62 -10.61
N GLY A 368 22.65 15.95 -10.15
CA GLY A 368 22.83 16.85 -9.01
C GLY A 368 22.17 16.28 -7.75
N ASP A 369 21.28 17.07 -7.15
CA ASP A 369 20.54 16.74 -5.92
C ASP A 369 19.17 16.07 -6.18
N VAL A 370 18.91 15.68 -7.44
CA VAL A 370 17.68 15.01 -7.85
C VAL A 370 17.96 13.55 -8.21
N TYR A 371 17.19 12.65 -7.61
CA TYR A 371 17.31 11.20 -7.75
C TYR A 371 15.93 10.62 -8.06
N GLY A 372 15.88 9.49 -8.75
CA GLY A 372 14.64 8.73 -8.80
C GLY A 372 14.83 7.32 -9.31
N SER A 373 13.90 6.44 -8.97
CA SER A 373 13.95 5.00 -9.23
C SER A 373 12.55 4.40 -9.27
N TYR A 374 12.41 3.25 -9.94
CA TYR A 374 11.19 2.44 -9.86
C TYR A 374 11.14 1.49 -8.67
N ILE A 375 12.24 1.37 -7.93
CA ILE A 375 12.40 0.43 -6.83
C ILE A 375 11.73 0.99 -5.59
N HIS A 376 10.76 0.23 -5.10
CA HIS A 376 10.16 0.38 -3.77
C HIS A 376 10.96 -0.40 -2.73
#